data_AF-A0A7S0QFN8-F1
#
_entry.id   AF-A0A7S0QFN8-F1
#
_cell.length_a   1.000
_cell.length_b   1.000
_cell.length_c   1.000
_cell.angle_alpha   90.00
_cell.angle_beta   90.00
_cell.angle_gamma   90.00
#
_symmetry.space_group_name_H-M   'P 1'
#
loop_
_entity.id
_entity.type
_entity.pdbx_description
1 polymer ?
#
loop_
_entity_poly.entity_id
_entity_poly.type
_entity_poly.pdbx_seq_one_letter_code
_entity_poly.pdbx_strand_id
1 'polypeptide(L)'
;FGMVANFTGLLVSVSSRLCYSGNLTHFRRRLSNFQALAKEDKKYVLYDKIRSTPGNENTALKVLKALKEIDRMLDVMEPGSLALSFNGGKDACAVMHLVREACEQHRTHKFTHVQPIWFKNPTDEFPELVDFVQQQAATYFTHTGGLRSIDGRKLSRLWTLLISSERDFISGMAKIQRQVP
;
A
#
# COMPACT_ATOMS: atom_id res chain seq x y z
N PHE A 1 -2.20 16.59 16.52
CA PHE A 1 -1.77 15.48 17.40
C PHE A 1 -3.01 14.80 17.98
N GLY A 2 -3.16 13.51 17.71
CA GLY A 2 -4.27 12.65 18.12
C GLY A 2 -4.04 11.22 17.60
N MET A 3 -3.55 10.36 18.50
CA MET A 3 -3.27 8.90 18.39
C MET A 3 -4.45 8.07 17.84
N VAL A 4 -4.34 6.83 17.35
CA VAL A 4 -3.28 5.86 17.01
C VAL A 4 -3.99 4.81 16.14
N ALA A 5 -3.39 4.45 15.02
CA ALA A 5 -3.37 3.08 14.56
C ALA A 5 -1.93 2.85 14.09
N ASN A 6 -1.09 2.36 15.00
CA ASN A 6 0.25 1.87 14.68
C ASN A 6 0.09 0.61 13.83
N PHE A 7 -0.21 0.79 12.55
CA PHE A 7 0.17 -0.18 11.54
C PHE A 7 1.45 0.38 10.94
N THR A 8 2.56 -0.31 11.14
CA THR A 8 3.89 -0.01 10.58
C THR A 8 3.94 -0.18 9.05
N GLY A 9 2.82 0.04 8.35
CA GLY A 9 2.72 0.21 6.91
C GLY A 9 2.31 1.65 6.61
N LEU A 10 3.28 2.48 6.21
CA LEU A 10 3.01 3.84 5.77
C LEU A 10 2.48 3.79 4.33
N LEU A 11 1.27 4.33 4.10
CA LEU A 11 0.78 4.63 2.76
C LEU A 11 1.15 6.07 2.41
N VAL A 12 1.81 6.26 1.26
CA VAL A 12 2.31 7.57 0.83
C VAL A 12 1.75 7.90 -0.55
N SER A 13 1.34 9.15 -0.76
CA SER A 13 1.03 9.68 -2.11
C SER A 13 2.33 10.09 -2.80
N VAL A 14 2.54 9.61 -4.02
CA VAL A 14 3.75 9.90 -4.82
C VAL A 14 3.47 10.95 -5.92
N SER A 15 2.24 11.47 -6.03
CA SER A 15 1.89 12.45 -7.07
C SER A 15 2.50 13.83 -6.81
N SER A 16 3.09 14.41 -7.87
CA SER A 16 3.70 15.75 -7.90
C SER A 16 2.75 16.90 -7.56
N ARG A 17 1.43 16.65 -7.44
CA ARG A 17 0.42 17.66 -7.12
C ARG A 17 -0.02 17.69 -5.65
N LEU A 18 0.45 16.77 -4.81
CA LEU A 18 -0.07 16.60 -3.44
C LEU A 18 1.03 16.25 -2.42
N CYS A 19 2.17 16.93 -2.49
CA CYS A 19 3.08 17.05 -1.35
C CYS A 19 3.03 18.49 -0.82
N TYR A 20 2.03 18.79 -0.01
CA TYR A 20 2.10 19.92 0.90
C TYR A 20 1.60 19.48 2.27
N SER A 21 2.39 19.78 3.29
CA SER A 21 1.95 19.96 4.67
C SER A 21 0.64 20.76 4.66
N GLY A 22 -0.48 20.06 4.74
CA GLY A 22 -1.79 20.61 4.43
C GLY A 22 -2.81 20.04 5.40
N ASN A 23 -3.11 20.82 6.43
CA ASN A 23 -4.23 20.68 7.38
C ASN A 23 -5.23 19.54 7.08
N LEU A 24 -5.27 18.53 7.97
CA LEU A 24 -6.22 17.40 8.01
C LEU A 24 -7.70 17.83 7.85
N THR A 25 -8.03 19.09 8.12
CA THR A 25 -9.36 19.69 7.97
C THR A 25 -9.79 19.86 6.51
N HIS A 26 -8.86 20.12 5.57
CA HIS A 26 -9.20 20.28 4.15
C HIS A 26 -9.47 18.95 3.45
N PHE A 27 -8.77 17.88 3.85
CA PHE A 27 -9.00 16.50 3.40
C PHE A 27 -10.40 16.00 3.81
N ARG A 28 -10.81 16.27 5.07
CA ARG A 28 -12.15 15.92 5.58
C ARG A 28 -13.29 16.56 4.80
N ARG A 29 -13.11 17.76 4.27
CA ARG A 29 -14.17 18.52 3.57
C ARG A 29 -14.40 18.06 2.13
N ARG A 30 -13.38 17.47 1.48
CA ARG A 30 -13.55 16.81 0.16
C ARG A 30 -14.21 15.43 0.29
N LEU A 31 -13.96 14.72 1.39
CA LEU A 31 -14.57 13.42 1.68
C LEU A 31 -16.11 13.48 1.82
N SER A 32 -16.66 14.56 2.38
CA SER A 32 -18.11 14.69 2.57
C SER A 32 -18.90 14.84 1.27
N ASN A 33 -18.30 15.43 0.23
CA ASN A 33 -18.98 15.64 -1.05
C ASN A 33 -18.91 14.40 -1.97
N PHE A 34 -17.94 13.50 -1.75
CA PHE A 34 -17.81 12.24 -2.49
C PHE A 34 -18.59 11.07 -1.87
N GLN A 35 -19.00 11.17 -0.61
CA GLN A 35 -19.85 10.17 0.06
C GLN A 35 -21.21 9.93 -0.63
N ALA A 36 -21.61 10.79 -1.57
CA ALA A 36 -22.83 10.62 -2.37
C ALA A 36 -22.68 9.65 -3.55
N LEU A 37 -21.45 9.25 -3.91
CA LEU A 37 -21.18 8.31 -5.00
C LEU A 37 -20.71 6.97 -4.42
N ALA A 38 -21.44 5.90 -4.73
CA ALA A 38 -21.20 4.50 -4.38
C ALA A 38 -21.65 4.02 -2.98
N LYS A 39 -22.98 3.97 -2.77
CA LYS A 39 -23.61 2.85 -2.03
C LYS A 39 -23.63 1.59 -2.91
N GLU A 40 -22.45 1.08 -3.29
CA GLU A 40 -22.37 -0.29 -3.78
C GLU A 40 -22.08 -1.19 -2.59
N ASP A 41 -22.87 -2.25 -2.43
CA ASP A 41 -22.59 -3.34 -1.49
C ASP A 41 -21.36 -4.11 -1.99
N LYS A 42 -20.18 -3.49 -1.87
CA LYS A 42 -18.90 -4.12 -2.19
C LYS A 42 -18.73 -5.33 -1.29
N LYS A 43 -18.60 -6.49 -1.91
CA LYS A 43 -18.36 -7.75 -1.22
C LYS A 43 -16.86 -7.96 -1.06
N TYR A 44 -16.40 -7.86 0.17
CA TYR A 44 -15.01 -8.13 0.54
C TYR A 44 -14.84 -9.60 0.93
N VAL A 45 -14.16 -10.38 0.10
CA VAL A 45 -13.89 -11.81 0.30
C VAL A 45 -13.07 -12.02 1.58
N LEU A 46 -12.09 -11.16 1.85
CA LEU A 46 -11.29 -11.24 3.07
C LEU A 46 -12.12 -11.04 4.34
N TYR A 47 -13.07 -10.10 4.31
CA TYR A 47 -14.00 -9.88 5.42
C TYR A 47 -14.89 -11.11 5.66
N ASP A 48 -15.48 -11.66 4.60
CA ASP A 48 -16.35 -12.84 4.69
C ASP A 48 -15.60 -14.05 5.26
N LYS A 49 -14.35 -14.27 4.82
CA LYS A 49 -13.49 -15.34 5.35
C LYS A 49 -13.24 -15.19 6.84
N ILE A 50 -12.82 -14.00 7.29
CA ILE A 50 -12.51 -13.76 8.71
C ILE A 50 -13.76 -13.85 9.57
N ARG A 51 -14.89 -13.29 9.09
CA ARG A 51 -16.19 -13.36 9.77
C ARG A 51 -16.70 -14.80 9.92
N SER A 52 -16.42 -15.66 8.94
CA SER A 52 -16.83 -17.07 8.99
C SER A 52 -16.05 -17.91 10.01
N THR A 53 -14.94 -17.39 10.54
CA THR A 53 -14.17 -18.06 11.59
C THR A 53 -14.74 -17.73 12.97
N PRO A 54 -15.14 -18.72 13.79
CA PRO A 54 -15.68 -18.46 15.13
C PRO A 54 -14.73 -17.66 16.02
N GLY A 55 -15.24 -16.67 16.75
CA GLY A 55 -14.45 -15.85 17.69
C GLY A 55 -13.68 -14.69 17.06
N ASN A 56 -13.80 -14.49 15.74
CA ASN A 56 -13.14 -13.41 15.00
C ASN A 56 -14.07 -12.25 14.64
N GLU A 57 -15.23 -12.10 15.27
CA GLU A 57 -16.25 -11.10 14.92
C GLU A 57 -15.68 -9.68 15.03
N ASN A 58 -14.97 -9.39 16.12
CA ASN A 58 -14.31 -8.09 16.33
C ASN A 58 -13.20 -7.83 15.30
N THR A 59 -12.44 -8.87 14.94
CA THR A 59 -11.39 -8.78 13.92
C THR A 59 -11.99 -8.51 12.54
N ALA A 60 -13.07 -9.21 12.19
CA ALA A 60 -13.79 -9.00 10.94
C ALA A 60 -14.30 -7.55 10.83
N LEU A 61 -14.86 -6.98 11.91
CA LEU A 61 -15.30 -5.59 11.93
C LEU A 61 -14.15 -4.60 11.73
N LYS A 62 -12.98 -4.84 12.34
CA LYS A 62 -11.78 -4.03 12.13
C LYS A 62 -11.28 -4.11 10.69
N VAL A 63 -11.29 -5.30 10.10
CA VAL A 63 -10.92 -5.53 8.70
C VAL A 63 -11.88 -4.80 7.75
N LEU A 64 -13.19 -4.91 7.97
CA LEU A 64 -14.19 -4.19 7.18
C LEU A 64 -13.99 -2.68 7.25
N LYS A 65 -13.70 -2.16 8.45
CA LYS A 65 -13.43 -0.73 8.65
C LYS A 65 -12.18 -0.31 7.87
N ALA A 66 -11.09 -1.06 7.98
CA ALA A 66 -9.84 -0.77 7.26
C ALA A 66 -10.03 -0.81 5.73
N LEU A 67 -10.75 -1.81 5.22
CA LEU A 67 -11.08 -1.93 3.80
C LEU A 67 -11.86 -0.71 3.31
N LYS A 68 -12.89 -0.28 4.05
CA LYS A 68 -13.66 0.94 3.73
C LYS A 68 -12.81 2.21 3.77
N GLU A 69 -11.84 2.30 4.68
CA GLU A 69 -10.93 3.44 4.75
C GLU A 69 -9.97 3.47 3.55
N ILE A 70 -9.38 2.34 3.19
CA ILE A 70 -8.52 2.22 2.01
C ILE A 70 -9.32 2.51 0.73
N ASP A 71 -10.54 1.98 0.61
CA ASP A 71 -11.41 2.22 -0.54
C ASP A 71 -11.69 3.72 -0.75
N ARG A 72 -12.00 4.45 0.33
CA ARG A 72 -12.15 5.91 0.28
C ARG A 72 -10.86 6.65 -0.09
N MET A 73 -9.70 6.10 0.27
CA MET A 73 -8.43 6.65 -0.20
C MET A 73 -8.27 6.42 -1.70
N LEU A 74 -8.64 5.24 -2.21
CA LEU A 74 -8.60 4.94 -3.65
C LEU A 74 -9.57 5.81 -4.46
N ASP A 75 -10.69 6.27 -3.88
CA ASP A 75 -11.61 7.19 -4.56
C ASP A 75 -10.99 8.57 -4.86
N VAL A 76 -10.06 9.03 -4.02
CA VAL A 76 -9.46 10.38 -4.13
C VAL A 76 -8.07 10.39 -4.74
N MET A 77 -7.43 9.23 -4.83
CA MET A 77 -6.08 9.08 -5.35
C MET A 77 -6.12 8.70 -6.84
N GLU A 78 -5.13 9.15 -7.61
CA GLU A 78 -4.99 8.74 -9.00
C GLU A 78 -4.34 7.34 -9.06
N PRO A 79 -4.74 6.47 -9.98
CA PRO A 79 -4.01 5.22 -10.25
C PRO A 79 -2.51 5.48 -10.45
N GLY A 80 -1.65 4.74 -9.77
CA GLY A 80 -0.20 4.91 -9.85
C GLY A 80 0.38 5.83 -8.77
N SER A 81 -0.46 6.65 -8.11
CA SER A 81 -0.02 7.61 -7.09
C SER A 81 0.08 7.04 -5.68
N LEU A 82 -0.44 5.83 -5.42
CA LEU A 82 -0.40 5.21 -4.11
C LEU A 82 0.87 4.36 -3.95
N ALA A 83 1.67 4.67 -2.93
CA ALA A 83 2.79 3.84 -2.50
C ALA A 83 2.51 3.13 -1.16
N LEU A 84 3.09 1.95 -1.00
CA LEU A 84 3.04 1.11 0.19
C LEU A 84 4.45 0.90 0.72
N SER A 85 4.74 1.39 1.92
CA SER A 85 5.95 0.99 2.65
C SER A 85 5.82 -0.46 3.10
N PHE A 86 6.74 -1.32 2.64
CA PHE A 86 6.72 -2.75 2.87
C PHE A 86 8.08 -3.24 3.37
N ASN A 87 8.13 -3.74 4.60
CA ASN A 87 9.33 -4.26 5.24
C ASN A 87 9.25 -5.77 5.55
N GLY A 88 8.21 -6.47 5.07
CA GLY A 88 8.01 -7.89 5.38
C GLY A 88 7.53 -8.20 6.80
N GLY A 89 7.35 -7.18 7.65
CA GLY A 89 6.75 -7.37 8.97
C GLY A 89 5.27 -7.76 8.89
N LYS A 90 4.76 -8.42 9.93
CA LYS A 90 3.35 -8.87 10.02
C LYS A 90 2.34 -7.76 9.70
N ASP A 91 2.60 -6.55 10.18
CA ASP A 91 1.71 -5.41 10.03
C ASP A 91 1.73 -4.88 8.59
N ALA A 92 2.91 -4.81 7.97
CA ALA A 92 3.05 -4.46 6.56
C ALA A 92 2.40 -5.51 5.64
N CYS A 93 2.52 -6.80 5.97
CA CYS A 93 1.82 -7.88 5.26
C CYS A 93 0.30 -7.77 5.40
N ALA A 94 -0.21 -7.48 6.59
CA ALA A 94 -1.63 -7.26 6.81
C ALA A 94 -2.16 -6.08 5.95
N VAL A 95 -1.45 -4.95 5.96
CA VAL A 95 -1.81 -3.78 5.13
C VAL A 95 -1.72 -4.13 3.64
N MET A 96 -0.68 -4.84 3.19
CA MET A 96 -0.55 -5.30 1.81
C MET A 96 -1.77 -6.10 1.35
N HIS A 97 -2.22 -7.06 2.16
CA HIS A 97 -3.40 -7.87 1.84
C HIS A 97 -4.69 -7.04 1.82
N LEU A 98 -4.86 -6.09 2.74
CA LEU A 98 -6.02 -5.19 2.77
C LEU A 98 -6.07 -4.29 1.54
N VAL A 99 -4.92 -3.70 1.15
CA VAL A 99 -4.82 -2.84 -0.04
C VAL A 99 -5.09 -3.64 -1.30
N ARG A 100 -4.54 -4.85 -1.40
CA ARG A 100 -4.80 -5.75 -2.52
C ARG A 100 -6.28 -6.06 -2.68
N GLU A 101 -6.95 -6.47 -1.61
CA GLU A 101 -8.39 -6.76 -1.60
C GLU A 101 -9.21 -5.53 -2.01
N ALA A 102 -8.90 -4.35 -1.44
CA ALA A 102 -9.59 -3.11 -1.78
C ALA A 102 -9.41 -2.76 -3.27
N CYS A 103 -8.19 -2.87 -3.81
CA CYS A 103 -7.93 -2.65 -5.23
C CYS A 103 -8.65 -3.67 -6.14
N GLU A 104 -8.81 -4.93 -5.73
CA GLU A 104 -9.53 -5.93 -6.52
C GLU A 104 -11.01 -5.57 -6.70
N GLN A 105 -11.62 -4.96 -5.68
CA GLN A 105 -13.01 -4.49 -5.68
C GLN A 105 -13.19 -3.04 -6.19
N HIS A 106 -12.09 -2.33 -6.46
CA HIS A 106 -12.14 -0.96 -6.94
C HIS A 106 -12.30 -0.90 -8.46
N ARG A 107 -13.11 0.04 -8.95
CA ARG A 107 -13.41 0.18 -10.39
C ARG A 107 -12.18 0.62 -11.20
N THR A 108 -11.47 1.63 -10.69
CA THR A 108 -10.36 2.29 -11.40
C THR A 108 -8.96 1.87 -10.93
N HIS A 109 -8.86 1.24 -9.76
CA HIS A 109 -7.58 0.86 -9.17
C HIS A 109 -7.36 -0.63 -9.35
N LYS A 110 -6.11 -1.00 -9.59
CA LYS A 110 -5.63 -2.38 -9.56
C LYS A 110 -4.42 -2.41 -8.63
N PHE A 111 -4.15 -3.55 -8.03
CA PHE A 111 -2.99 -3.66 -7.15
C PHE A 111 -1.67 -3.42 -7.89
N THR A 112 -1.66 -3.66 -9.20
CA THR A 112 -0.58 -3.29 -10.12
C THR A 112 -0.36 -1.78 -10.26
N HIS A 113 -1.24 -0.93 -9.74
CA HIS A 113 -1.07 0.51 -9.68
C HIS A 113 -0.41 0.97 -8.37
N VAL A 114 -0.33 0.10 -7.36
CA VAL A 114 0.31 0.43 -6.08
C VAL A 114 1.83 0.26 -6.20
N GLN A 115 2.60 1.20 -5.65
CA GLN A 115 4.05 1.20 -5.66
C GLN A 115 4.62 0.69 -4.33
N PRO A 116 5.10 -0.57 -4.26
CA PRO A 116 5.70 -1.08 -3.03
C PRO A 116 7.13 -0.54 -2.88
N ILE A 117 7.45 -0.02 -1.69
CA ILE A 117 8.77 0.55 -1.35
C ILE A 117 9.30 -0.14 -0.09
N TRP A 118 10.49 -0.72 -0.17
CA TRP A 118 11.23 -1.23 0.97
C TRP A 118 12.40 -0.28 1.29
N PHE A 119 12.34 0.32 2.46
CA PHE A 119 13.46 1.06 3.05
C PHE A 119 14.35 0.07 3.79
N LYS A 120 15.47 -0.28 3.17
CA LYS A 120 16.40 -1.29 3.65
C LYS A 120 17.57 -0.63 4.35
N ASN A 121 17.90 -1.09 5.56
CA ASN A 121 19.19 -0.78 6.16
C ASN A 121 20.28 -1.64 5.49
N PRO A 122 21.36 -1.06 4.93
CA PRO A 122 22.34 -1.87 4.21
C PRO A 122 23.15 -2.82 5.11
N THR A 123 23.26 -2.54 6.41
CA THR A 123 24.14 -3.28 7.33
C THR A 123 23.40 -4.04 8.42
N ASP A 124 22.12 -3.75 8.63
CA ASP A 124 21.37 -4.19 9.82
C ASP A 124 20.03 -4.81 9.42
N GLU A 125 20.07 -5.81 8.55
CA GLU A 125 18.90 -6.59 8.14
C GLU A 125 19.16 -8.07 8.33
N PHE A 126 18.23 -8.75 8.98
CA PHE A 126 18.30 -10.19 9.16
C PHE A 126 18.19 -10.89 7.79
N PRO A 127 19.07 -11.83 7.44
CA PRO A 127 19.01 -12.54 6.17
C PRO A 127 17.65 -13.18 5.90
N GLU A 128 17.01 -13.74 6.93
CA GLU A 128 15.70 -14.36 6.85
C GLU A 128 14.59 -13.35 6.49
N LEU A 129 14.72 -12.11 6.98
CA LEU A 129 13.80 -11.03 6.63
C LEU A 129 13.98 -10.59 5.18
N VAL A 130 15.24 -10.49 4.73
CA VAL A 130 15.57 -10.17 3.33
C VAL A 130 14.96 -11.22 2.39
N ASP A 131 15.16 -12.50 2.69
CA ASP A 131 14.61 -13.61 1.91
C ASP A 131 13.09 -13.59 1.91
N PHE A 132 12.48 -13.34 3.07
CA PHE A 132 11.03 -13.22 3.18
C PHE A 132 10.48 -12.07 2.32
N VAL A 133 11.06 -10.88 2.41
CA VAL A 133 10.65 -9.71 1.60
C VAL A 133 10.76 -10.01 0.11
N GLN A 134 11.83 -10.68 -0.32
CA GLN A 134 12.02 -11.08 -1.72
C GLN A 134 10.97 -12.09 -2.18
N GLN A 135 10.63 -13.08 -1.36
CA GLN A 135 9.57 -14.06 -1.66
C GLN A 135 8.20 -13.38 -1.78
N GLN A 136 7.88 -12.46 -0.87
CA GLN A 136 6.65 -11.68 -0.94
C GLN A 136 6.62 -10.79 -2.19
N ALA A 137 7.74 -10.14 -2.53
CA ALA A 137 7.85 -9.34 -3.73
C ALA A 137 7.67 -10.16 -5.01
N ALA A 138 8.26 -11.36 -5.08
CA ALA A 138 8.08 -12.28 -6.19
C ALA A 138 6.61 -12.69 -6.35
N THR A 139 5.91 -12.90 -5.23
CA THR A 139 4.52 -13.37 -5.20
C THR A 139 3.53 -12.26 -5.55
N TYR A 140 3.70 -11.06 -4.99
CA TYR A 140 2.68 -10.01 -5.00
C TYR A 140 3.06 -8.77 -5.82
N PHE A 141 4.36 -8.52 -6.02
CA PHE A 141 4.86 -7.29 -6.66
C PHE A 141 5.52 -7.55 -8.02
N THR A 142 5.29 -8.70 -8.64
CA THR A 142 5.79 -8.98 -10.00
C THR A 142 4.74 -8.67 -11.06
N HIS A 143 5.20 -8.24 -12.24
CA HIS A 143 4.32 -8.05 -13.38
C HIS A 143 3.82 -9.42 -13.87
N THR A 144 2.51 -9.62 -13.90
CA THR A 144 1.88 -10.82 -14.43
C THR A 144 1.87 -10.83 -15.97
N GLY A 145 1.95 -9.66 -16.62
CA GLY A 145 1.85 -9.46 -18.07
C GLY A 145 3.13 -9.67 -18.90
N GLY A 146 4.04 -10.55 -18.49
CA GLY A 146 5.12 -11.01 -19.38
C GLY A 146 6.32 -10.08 -19.56
N LEU A 147 6.40 -8.95 -18.84
CA LEU A 147 7.64 -8.18 -18.76
C LEU A 147 8.70 -8.98 -18.00
N ARG A 148 9.62 -9.55 -18.78
CA ARG A 148 10.77 -10.31 -18.29
C ARG A 148 12.02 -9.48 -18.52
N SER A 149 13.00 -9.62 -17.61
CA SER A 149 14.37 -9.23 -17.91
C SER A 149 14.86 -9.96 -19.17
N ILE A 150 15.93 -9.46 -19.77
CA ILE A 150 16.68 -10.14 -20.84
C ILE A 150 17.01 -11.59 -20.44
N ASP A 151 17.22 -11.83 -19.13
CA ASP A 151 17.53 -13.14 -18.56
C ASP A 151 16.28 -13.99 -18.21
N GLY A 152 15.09 -13.60 -18.68
CA GLY A 152 13.83 -14.33 -18.48
C GLY A 152 13.20 -14.22 -17.08
N ARG A 153 13.84 -13.51 -16.14
CA ARG A 153 13.35 -13.29 -14.77
C ARG A 153 12.17 -12.31 -14.75
N LYS A 154 11.16 -12.55 -13.91
CA LYS A 154 10.03 -11.62 -13.71
C LYS A 154 10.56 -10.29 -13.15
N LEU A 155 10.15 -9.16 -13.73
CA LEU A 155 10.52 -7.85 -13.20
C LEU A 155 9.74 -7.56 -11.92
N SER A 156 10.48 -7.43 -10.82
CA SER A 156 9.96 -6.99 -9.52
C SER A 156 9.67 -5.50 -9.54
N ARG A 157 8.52 -5.10 -8.97
CA ARG A 157 8.10 -3.70 -8.77
C ARG A 157 8.50 -3.17 -7.39
N LEU A 158 9.11 -3.99 -6.54
CA LEU A 158 9.57 -3.56 -5.23
C LEU A 158 10.74 -2.59 -5.39
N TRP A 159 10.50 -1.32 -5.08
CA TRP A 159 11.55 -0.32 -4.97
C TRP A 159 12.32 -0.58 -3.69
N THR A 160 13.63 -0.77 -3.78
CA THR A 160 14.49 -0.87 -2.59
C THR A 160 15.32 0.39 -2.46
N LEU A 161 15.10 1.13 -1.39
CA LEU A 161 15.89 2.29 -1.02
C LEU A 161 16.83 1.90 0.11
N LEU A 162 18.13 2.00 -0.12
CA LEU A 162 19.14 1.81 0.91
C LEU A 162 19.22 3.10 1.73
N ILE A 163 18.80 3.03 3.00
CA ILE A 163 18.75 4.20 3.88
C ILE A 163 19.78 4.04 4.99
N SER A 164 20.85 4.84 4.92
CA SER A 164 21.84 4.98 6.01
C SER A 164 21.75 6.34 6.69
N SER A 165 21.10 7.31 6.04
CA SER A 165 20.94 8.68 6.51
C SER A 165 19.64 9.30 6.02
N GLU A 166 19.22 10.41 6.64
CA GLU A 166 18.07 11.19 6.19
C GLU A 166 18.23 11.69 4.74
N ARG A 167 19.46 12.03 4.34
CA ARG A 167 19.77 12.47 2.97
C ARG A 167 19.48 11.37 1.96
N ASP A 168 19.75 10.11 2.30
CA ASP A 168 19.46 8.97 1.43
C ASP A 168 17.95 8.79 1.23
N PHE A 169 17.17 9.02 2.28
CA PHE A 169 15.71 8.98 2.21
C PHE A 169 15.18 10.07 1.27
N ILE A 170 15.57 11.34 1.48
CA ILE A 170 15.12 12.45 0.64
C ILE A 170 15.52 12.24 -0.83
N SER A 171 16.78 11.83 -1.06
CA SER A 171 17.30 11.55 -2.40
C SER A 171 16.57 10.38 -3.07
N GLY A 172 16.31 9.30 -2.32
CA GLY A 172 15.56 8.14 -2.79
C GLY A 172 14.13 8.49 -3.18
N MET A 173 13.43 9.23 -2.33
CA MET A 173 12.05 9.67 -2.62
C MET A 173 11.98 10.59 -3.84
N ALA A 174 12.93 11.52 -3.98
CA ALA A 174 13.01 12.38 -5.17
C ALA A 174 13.26 11.59 -6.46
N LYS A 175 14.02 10.50 -6.41
CA LYS A 175 14.23 9.61 -7.56
C LYS A 175 12.96 8.86 -7.94
N ILE A 176 12.24 8.30 -6.97
CA ILE A 176 10.98 7.59 -7.21
C ILE A 176 9.99 8.56 -7.87
N GLN A 177 9.81 9.77 -7.33
CA GLN A 177 8.91 10.78 -7.88
C GLN A 177 9.19 11.14 -9.35
N ARG A 178 10.45 11.11 -9.80
CA ARG A 178 10.83 11.37 -11.20
C ARG A 178 10.57 10.20 -12.15
N GLN A 179 10.43 9.00 -11.61
CA GLN A 179 10.26 7.77 -12.39
C GLN A 179 8.82 7.28 -12.45
N VAL A 180 7.92 7.89 -11.66
CA VAL A 180 6.48 7.71 -11.83
C VAL A 180 6.02 8.58 -13.02
N PRO A 181 5.52 7.96 -14.11
CA PRO A 181 5.02 8.69 -15.28
C PRO A 181 3.78 9.53 -14.98
#